data_AF-A0A554LMG2-F1
#
_entry.id   AF-A0A554LMG2-F1
#
_cell.length_a   1.000
_cell.length_b   1.000
_cell.length_c   1.000
_cell.angle_alpha   90.00
_cell.angle_beta   90.00
_cell.angle_gamma   90.00
#
_symmetry.space_group_name_H-M   'P 1'
#
loop_
_entity.id
_entity.type
_entity.pdbx_description
1 polymer ?
#
loop_
_entity_poly.entity_id
_entity_poly.type
_entity_poly.pdbx_seq_one_letter_code
_entity_poly.pdbx_strand_id
1 'polypeptide(L)' 'MNTQTIRSPKISLTLQEARKLFILSNRLVDLSEEILENQAAYNPEFLKGLKLSIRQAKQGNTTEISSIMDLI' A
#
# COMPACT_ATOMS: atom_id res chain seq x y z
N MET A 1 -5.31 -0.22 -36.08
CA MET A 1 -4.88 -0.48 -34.69
C MET A 1 -5.73 -1.60 -34.14
N ASN A 2 -5.15 -2.78 -33.88
CA ASN A 2 -5.89 -3.95 -33.36
C ASN A 2 -5.97 -3.86 -31.83
N THR A 3 -7.15 -3.59 -31.30
CA THR A 3 -7.46 -3.68 -29.88
C THR A 3 -7.60 -5.16 -29.51
N GLN A 4 -6.55 -5.74 -28.94
CA GLN A 4 -6.65 -7.05 -28.30
C GLN A 4 -7.46 -6.89 -27.01
N THR A 5 -8.68 -7.45 -27.00
CA THR A 5 -9.51 -7.54 -25.79
C THR A 5 -8.87 -8.59 -24.89
N ILE A 6 -8.07 -8.18 -23.90
CA ILE A 6 -7.55 -9.08 -22.87
C ILE A 6 -8.74 -9.55 -22.05
N ARG A 7 -9.23 -10.77 -22.32
CA ARG A 7 -10.26 -11.40 -21.50
C ARG A 7 -9.62 -11.74 -20.16
N SER A 8 -9.89 -10.94 -19.13
CA SER A 8 -9.46 -11.26 -17.77
C SER A 8 -10.00 -12.64 -17.40
N PRO A 9 -9.16 -13.62 -17.03
CA PRO A 9 -9.65 -14.90 -16.55
C PRO A 9 -10.51 -14.64 -15.31
N LYS A 10 -11.73 -15.17 -15.28
CA LYS A 10 -12.56 -15.16 -14.07
C LYS A 10 -11.88 -16.06 -13.04
N ILE A 11 -11.08 -15.46 -12.17
CA ILE A 11 -10.49 -16.14 -11.03
C ILE A 11 -11.64 -16.41 -10.05
N SER A 12 -12.02 -17.68 -9.94
CA SER A 12 -12.98 -18.13 -8.93
C SER A 12 -12.19 -18.75 -7.78
N LEU A 13 -12.22 -18.09 -6.62
CA LEU A 13 -11.57 -18.57 -5.40
C LEU A 13 -12.64 -19.08 -4.45
N THR A 14 -12.37 -20.20 -3.81
CA THR A 14 -13.07 -20.57 -2.58
C THR A 14 -12.72 -19.58 -1.47
N LEU A 15 -13.58 -19.48 -0.45
CA LEU A 15 -13.33 -18.61 0.70
C LEU A 15 -11.98 -18.90 1.39
N GLN A 16 -11.59 -20.17 1.42
CA GLN A 16 -10.32 -20.59 2.03
C GLN A 16 -9.11 -20.11 1.20
N GLU A 17 -9.20 -20.18 -0.14
CA GLU A 17 -8.15 -19.68 -1.03
C GLU A 17 -8.06 -18.15 -0.98
N ALA A 18 -9.19 -17.45 -0.97
CA ALA A 18 -9.22 -16.00 -0.79
C ALA A 18 -8.57 -15.58 0.54
N ARG A 19 -8.88 -16.30 1.64
CA ARG A 19 -8.26 -16.05 2.95
C ARG A 19 -6.75 -16.30 2.94
N LYS A 20 -6.30 -17.39 2.31
CA LYS A 20 -4.87 -17.68 2.18
C LYS A 20 -4.17 -16.58 1.38
N LEU A 21 -4.76 -16.14 0.27
CA LEU A 21 -4.20 -15.11 -0.58
C LEU A 21 -4.10 -13.76 0.15
N PHE A 22 -5.10 -13.41 0.95
CA PHE A 22 -5.07 -12.24 1.83
C PHE A 22 -3.97 -12.31 2.89
N ILE A 23 -3.79 -13.47 3.54
CA ILE A 23 -2.71 -13.65 4.52
C ILE A 23 -1.34 -13.51 3.84
N LEU A 24 -1.18 -14.10 2.66
CA LEU A 24 0.05 -14.01 1.88
C LEU A 24 0.33 -12.58 1.42
N SER A 25 -0.69 -11.81 1.02
CA SER A 25 -0.51 -10.41 0.62
C SER A 25 -0.05 -9.56 1.80
N ASN A 26 -0.62 -9.75 3.00
CA ASN A 26 -0.18 -9.01 4.18
C ASN A 26 1.27 -9.36 4.53
N ARG A 27 1.62 -10.65 4.50
CA ARG A 27 3.00 -11.06 4.77
C ARG A 27 4.00 -10.51 3.75
N LEU A 28 3.58 -10.35 2.50
CA LEU A 28 4.41 -9.70 1.47
C LEU A 28 4.63 -8.22 1.78
N VAL A 29 3.62 -7.52 2.27
CA VAL A 29 3.74 -6.11 2.69
C VAL A 29 4.76 -6.00 3.82
N ASP A 30 4.62 -6.83 4.86
CA ASP A 30 5.54 -6.82 6.01
C ASP A 30 7.00 -7.03 5.57
N LEU A 31 7.24 -8.03 4.71
CA LEU A 31 8.58 -8.31 4.19
C LEU A 31 9.11 -7.18 3.31
N SER A 32 8.24 -6.51 2.57
CA SER A 32 8.62 -5.37 1.72
C SER A 32 9.04 -4.18 2.58
N GLU A 33 8.33 -3.90 3.67
CA GLU A 33 8.72 -2.87 4.64
C GLU A 33 10.06 -3.20 5.29
N GLU A 34 10.23 -4.44 5.76
CA GLU A 34 11.49 -4.88 6.37
C GLU A 34 12.69 -4.71 5.41
N ILE A 35 12.51 -5.01 4.12
CA ILE A 35 13.57 -4.80 3.11
C ILE A 35 13.86 -3.30 2.93
N LEU A 36 12.83 -2.46 2.84
CA LEU A 36 12.98 -1.01 2.65
C LEU A 36 13.66 -0.34 3.84
N GLU A 37 13.32 -0.78 5.06
CA GLU A 37 13.93 -0.33 6.30
C GLU A 37 15.41 -0.77 6.39
N ASN A 38 15.68 -2.06 6.16
CA ASN A 38 17.04 -2.62 6.28
C ASN A 38 18.01 -2.09 5.21
N GLN A 39 17.53 -1.73 4.03
CA GLN A 39 18.36 -1.18 2.96
C GLN A 39 18.54 0.35 3.03
N ALA A 40 18.01 1.02 4.08
CA ALA A 40 17.96 2.48 4.15
C ALA A 40 17.37 3.11 2.87
N ALA A 41 16.40 2.43 2.25
CA ALA A 41 15.90 2.75 0.91
C ALA A 41 14.85 3.88 0.91
N TYR A 42 14.53 4.43 2.08
CA TYR A 42 13.72 5.65 2.15
C TYR A 42 14.60 6.85 1.84
N ASN A 43 14.31 7.52 0.72
CA ASN A 43 15.01 8.75 0.39
C ASN A 43 14.84 9.80 1.52
N PRO A 44 15.80 10.73 1.67
CA PRO A 44 15.74 11.75 2.70
C PRO A 44 14.43 12.57 2.68
N GLU A 45 13.84 12.78 1.50
CA GLU A 45 12.55 13.47 1.33
C GLU A 45 11.40 12.73 1.98
N PHE A 46 11.31 11.41 1.82
CA PHE A 46 10.29 10.56 2.41
C PHE A 46 10.41 10.58 3.93
N LEU A 47 11.63 10.42 4.46
CA LEU A 47 11.87 10.49 5.91
C LEU A 47 11.49 11.87 6.49
N LYS A 48 11.72 12.95 5.74
CA LYS A 48 11.31 14.30 6.12
C LYS A 48 9.78 14.42 6.14
N GLY A 49 9.10 13.90 5.13
CA GLY A 49 7.64 13.85 5.07
C GLY A 49 7.04 13.04 6.22
N LEU A 50 7.60 11.87 6.51
CA LEU A 50 7.17 10.99 7.60
C LEU A 50 7.31 11.70 8.96
N LYS A 51 8.45 12.35 9.22
CA LYS A 51 8.67 13.13 10.45
C LYS A 51 7.68 14.29 10.58
N LEU A 52 7.37 14.97 9.48
CA LEU A 52 6.38 16.05 9.47
C LEU A 52 4.98 15.53 9.79
N SER A 53 4.57 14.44 9.15
CA SER A 53 3.28 13.77 9.38
C SER A 53 3.12 13.34 10.84
N ILE A 54 4.13 12.69 11.43
CA ILE A 54 4.11 12.29 12.85
C ILE A 54 3.95 13.52 13.76
N ARG A 55 4.63 14.64 13.45
CA ARG A 55 4.52 15.88 14.23
C ARG A 55 3.12 16.48 14.13
N GLN A 56 2.56 16.54 12.93
CA GLN A 56 1.21 17.06 12.70
C GLN A 56 0.15 16.22 13.41
N ALA A 57 0.29 14.88 13.36
CA ALA A 57 -0.59 13.97 14.07
C ALA A 57 -0.58 14.18 15.59
N LYS A 58 0.61 14.36 16.19
CA LYS A 58 0.76 14.67 17.62
C LYS A 58 0.14 16.02 18.01
N GLN A 59 0.01 16.95 17.07
CA GLN A 59 -0.61 18.26 17.28
C GLN A 59 -2.12 18.25 17.04
N GLY A 60 -2.72 17.10 16.72
CA GLY A 60 -4.13 16.98 16.35
C GLY A 60 -4.44 17.47 14.94
N ASN A 61 -3.42 17.80 14.13
CA ASN A 61 -3.55 18.23 12.75
C ASN A 61 -3.55 17.01 11.82
N THR A 62 -4.57 16.16 11.94
CA THR A 62 -4.79 15.02 11.05
C THR A 62 -6.01 15.25 10.18
N THR A 63 -5.87 15.04 8.87
CA THR A 63 -7.01 14.98 7.96
C THR A 63 -7.33 13.51 7.72
N GLU A 64 -8.54 13.10 8.04
CA GLU A 64 -9.03 11.78 7.63
C GLU A 64 -9.33 11.83 6.13
N ILE A 65 -8.76 10.88 5.39
CA ILE A 65 -8.89 10.79 3.95
C ILE A 65 -9.57 9.46 3.66
N SER A 66 -10.85 9.55 3.26
CA SER A 66 -11.71 8.38 3.00
C SER A 66 -11.48 7.77 1.62
N SER A 67 -10.90 8.52 0.70
CA SER A 67 -10.66 8.10 -0.68
C SER A 67 -9.39 8.72 -1.22
N ILE A 68 -8.68 7.99 -2.09
CA ILE A 68 -7.50 8.52 -2.77
C ILE A 68 -7.83 9.71 -3.68
N MET A 69 -9.10 9.85 -4.09
CA MET A 69 -9.58 11.00 -4.85
C MET A 69 -9.59 12.28 -4.02
N ASP A 70 -9.61 12.17 -2.69
CA ASP A 70 -9.60 13.32 -1.78
C ASP A 70 -8.19 13.95 -1.66
N LEU A 71 -7.17 13.34 -2.29
CA LEU A 71 -5.76 13.78 -2.31
C LEU A 71 -5.35 14.51 -3.61
N ILE A 72 -6.20 14.48 -4.65
CA ILE A 72 -5.90 14.99 -6.01
C ILE A 72 -6.69 16.26 -6.26
#